data_AF-A0A7G3A993-F1
#
_entry.id   AF-A0A7G3A993-F1
#
_cell.length_a   1.000
_cell.length_b   1.000
_cell.length_c   1.000
_cell.angle_alpha   90.00
_cell.angle_beta   90.00
_cell.angle_gamma   90.00
#
_symmetry.space_group_name_H-M   'P 1'
#
loop_
_entity.id
_entity.type
_entity.pdbx_description
1 polymer ?
#
loop_
_entity_poly.entity_id
_entity_poly.type
_entity_poly.pdbx_seq_one_letter_code
_entity_poly.pdbx_strand_id
1 'polypeptide(L)'
;MSMFMSFFLGIQRIITAKPFSPEWLIAVVNNYKVALLLTTPANAAQLVNSPALKKDSLEGLKTYMCGGSLVSKELSDKIRPYVSNGMFTVGYGMTEAGGISAQFLPSSKVSVGNLAAGCLAKIIDEDGKQLGLGESGEICVKTRTQFLGYYNNPKATKETLDKDGWIHTGDLGYFDDDGLLFISGRKKEILKYNNFHVTPSEIEEILESHPGISQAAVVGIP
;
A
#
# COMPACT_ATOMS: atom_id res chain seq x y z
N MET A 1 -9.85 3.90 -2.66
CA MET A 1 -10.59 5.18 -2.65
C MET A 1 -11.95 4.98 -3.31
N SER A 2 -13.04 5.14 -2.56
CA SER A 2 -14.38 4.74 -3.02
C SER A 2 -14.94 5.72 -4.06
N MET A 3 -15.84 5.25 -4.93
CA MET A 3 -16.56 6.06 -5.90
C MET A 3 -17.26 7.29 -5.29
N PHE A 4 -17.55 7.22 -4.00
CA PHE A 4 -18.24 8.27 -3.27
C PHE A 4 -17.36 9.50 -3.00
N MET A 5 -16.04 9.37 -2.93
CA MET A 5 -15.17 10.51 -2.63
C MET A 5 -15.23 11.59 -3.73
N SER A 6 -15.22 11.19 -5.01
CA SER A 6 -15.39 12.13 -6.11
C SER A 6 -16.75 12.83 -6.09
N PHE A 7 -17.79 12.11 -5.68
CA PHE A 7 -19.14 12.67 -5.57
C PHE A 7 -19.24 13.70 -4.43
N PHE A 8 -18.80 13.35 -3.22
CA PHE A 8 -18.88 14.22 -2.05
C PHE A 8 -17.98 15.45 -2.13
N LEU A 9 -16.84 15.35 -2.83
CA LEU A 9 -15.89 16.45 -2.98
C LEU A 9 -16.10 17.24 -4.29
N GLY A 10 -17.08 16.88 -5.12
CA GLY A 10 -17.31 17.52 -6.42
C GLY A 10 -16.13 17.37 -7.39
N ILE A 11 -15.32 16.32 -7.23
CA ILE A 11 -14.13 16.08 -8.05
C ILE A 11 -14.54 15.32 -9.31
N GLN A 12 -14.10 15.79 -10.47
CA GLN A 12 -14.29 15.07 -11.72
C GLN A 12 -13.49 13.77 -11.71
N ARG A 13 -14.17 12.65 -11.87
CA ARG A 13 -13.54 11.33 -12.00
C ARG A 13 -13.36 10.98 -13.48
N ILE A 14 -12.14 10.66 -13.87
CA ILE A 14 -11.84 10.13 -15.20
C ILE A 14 -11.92 8.60 -15.15
N ILE A 15 -12.78 8.02 -15.98
CA ILE A 15 -12.95 6.58 -16.14
C ILE A 15 -12.63 6.22 -17.58
N THR A 16 -11.84 5.19 -17.79
CA THR A 16 -11.48 4.70 -19.13
C THR A 16 -11.77 3.22 -19.24
N ALA A 17 -12.26 2.79 -20.41
CA ALA A 17 -12.43 1.39 -20.77
C ALA A 17 -11.20 0.81 -21.47
N LYS A 18 -10.19 1.64 -21.78
CA LYS A 18 -8.97 1.16 -22.43
C LYS A 18 -8.09 0.42 -21.41
N PRO A 19 -7.39 -0.65 -21.84
CA PRO A 19 -6.34 -1.26 -21.04
C PRO A 19 -5.29 -0.24 -20.62
N PHE A 20 -4.64 -0.49 -19.49
CA PHE A 20 -3.53 0.33 -19.03
C PHE A 20 -2.36 0.27 -20.03
N SER A 21 -1.81 1.44 -20.37
CA SER A 21 -0.47 1.59 -20.92
C SER A 21 0.15 2.88 -20.34
N PRO A 22 1.48 2.95 -20.19
CA PRO A 22 2.16 4.17 -19.74
C PRO A 22 1.83 5.40 -20.59
N GLU A 23 1.87 5.25 -21.91
CA GLU A 23 1.58 6.32 -22.90
C GLU A 23 0.16 6.83 -22.74
N TRP A 24 -0.79 5.90 -22.58
CA TRP A 24 -2.19 6.25 -22.41
C TRP A 24 -2.45 6.94 -21.06
N LEU A 25 -1.85 6.45 -19.98
CA LEU A 25 -1.95 7.09 -18.66
C LEU A 25 -1.43 8.52 -18.72
N ILE A 26 -0.23 8.74 -19.30
CA ILE A 26 0.39 10.06 -19.44
C ILE A 26 -0.53 10.98 -20.27
N ALA A 27 -1.07 10.49 -21.38
CA ALA A 27 -2.01 11.24 -22.20
C ALA A 27 -3.27 11.66 -21.42
N VAL A 28 -3.83 10.75 -20.62
CA VAL A 28 -5.01 11.05 -19.78
C VAL A 28 -4.66 12.10 -18.72
N VAL A 29 -3.54 11.94 -18.01
CA VAL A 29 -3.09 12.90 -16.99
C VAL A 29 -2.96 14.31 -17.58
N ASN A 30 -2.35 14.42 -18.76
CA ASN A 30 -2.06 15.71 -19.39
C ASN A 30 -3.27 16.35 -20.07
N ASN A 31 -4.13 15.56 -20.72
CA ASN A 31 -5.31 16.06 -21.43
C ASN A 31 -6.41 16.52 -20.47
N TYR A 32 -6.60 15.79 -19.36
CA TYR A 32 -7.65 16.08 -18.40
C TYR A 32 -7.16 16.84 -17.15
N LYS A 33 -5.87 17.24 -17.12
CA LYS A 33 -5.26 17.96 -16.00
C LYS A 33 -5.53 17.26 -14.66
N VAL A 34 -5.28 15.95 -14.65
CA VAL A 34 -5.52 15.11 -13.46
C VAL A 34 -4.63 15.62 -12.32
N ALA A 35 -5.24 15.89 -11.16
CA ALA A 35 -4.51 16.32 -9.96
C ALA A 35 -4.24 15.17 -8.96
N LEU A 36 -5.11 14.15 -8.96
CA LEU A 36 -4.99 12.98 -8.08
C LEU A 36 -4.97 11.72 -8.94
N LEU A 37 -3.87 10.97 -8.85
CA LEU A 37 -3.70 9.68 -9.50
C LEU A 37 -3.58 8.56 -8.45
N LEU A 38 -4.25 7.43 -8.70
CA LEU A 38 -4.11 6.22 -7.91
C LEU A 38 -3.68 5.07 -8.81
N THR A 39 -2.61 4.37 -8.45
CA THR A 39 -2.11 3.20 -9.20
C THR A 39 -1.70 2.05 -8.28
N THR A 40 -1.48 0.89 -8.88
CA THR A 40 -0.84 -0.26 -8.23
C THR A 40 0.67 -0.21 -8.45
N PRO A 41 1.47 -0.92 -7.63
CA PRO A 41 2.92 -0.99 -7.80
C PRO A 41 3.32 -1.57 -9.17
N ALA A 42 2.56 -2.53 -9.69
CA ALA A 42 2.77 -3.09 -11.03
C ALA A 42 2.62 -2.05 -12.16
N ASN A 43 1.57 -1.22 -12.12
CA ASN A 43 1.37 -0.15 -13.11
C ASN A 43 2.41 0.95 -12.95
N ALA A 44 2.79 1.25 -11.72
CA ALA A 44 3.83 2.20 -11.37
C ALA A 44 5.20 1.77 -11.91
N ALA A 45 5.55 0.48 -11.80
CA ALA A 45 6.78 -0.09 -12.35
C ALA A 45 6.80 -0.05 -13.89
N GLN A 46 5.68 -0.41 -14.55
CA GLN A 46 5.56 -0.28 -16.00
C GLN A 46 5.72 1.18 -16.48
N LEU A 47 5.20 2.13 -15.71
CA LEU A 47 5.31 3.56 -16.02
C LEU A 47 6.77 4.03 -15.94
N VAL A 48 7.48 3.69 -14.87
CA VAL A 48 8.90 4.06 -14.67
C VAL A 48 9.82 3.48 -15.73
N ASN A 49 9.53 2.27 -16.20
CA ASN A 49 10.34 1.60 -17.22
C ASN A 49 9.94 2.00 -18.65
N SER A 50 8.92 2.85 -18.84
CA SER A 50 8.47 3.26 -20.17
C SER A 50 9.33 4.41 -20.72
N PRO A 51 9.75 4.33 -22.00
CA PRO A 51 10.43 5.44 -22.68
C PRO A 51 9.50 6.66 -22.88
N ALA A 52 8.18 6.50 -22.70
CA ALA A 52 7.23 7.59 -22.79
C ALA A 52 7.26 8.51 -21.56
N LEU A 53 7.77 8.02 -20.42
CA LEU A 53 7.86 8.80 -19.19
C LEU A 53 9.00 9.82 -19.29
N LYS A 54 8.62 11.09 -19.41
CA LYS A 54 9.52 12.25 -19.42
C LYS A 54 9.35 13.04 -18.12
N LYS A 55 10.32 13.91 -17.82
CA LYS A 55 10.38 14.70 -16.58
C LYS A 55 9.11 15.53 -16.30
N ASP A 56 8.46 16.01 -17.35
CA ASP A 56 7.24 16.83 -17.33
C ASP A 56 5.94 16.00 -17.43
N SER A 57 6.04 14.67 -17.63
CA SER A 57 4.89 13.83 -17.97
C SER A 57 3.83 13.76 -16.88
N LEU A 58 4.23 13.94 -15.61
CA LEU A 58 3.35 13.87 -14.43
C LEU A 58 3.33 15.20 -13.64
N GLU A 59 3.82 16.29 -14.24
CA GLU A 59 3.95 17.59 -13.56
C GLU A 59 2.60 18.18 -13.10
N GLY A 60 1.50 17.81 -13.77
CA GLY A 60 0.15 18.23 -13.38
C GLY A 60 -0.37 17.61 -12.08
N LEU A 61 0.25 16.51 -11.61
CA LEU A 61 -0.20 15.81 -10.41
C LEU A 61 0.13 16.60 -9.13
N LYS A 62 -0.86 16.67 -8.24
CA LYS A 62 -0.71 17.13 -6.85
C LYS A 62 -0.52 15.98 -5.88
N THR A 63 -1.14 14.84 -6.19
CA THR A 63 -0.98 13.60 -5.43
C THR A 63 -0.90 12.42 -6.37
N TYR A 64 0.17 11.66 -6.26
CA TYR A 64 0.30 10.32 -6.82
C TYR A 64 0.23 9.34 -5.65
N MET A 65 -0.85 8.56 -5.55
CA MET A 65 -0.98 7.51 -4.56
C MET A 65 -0.73 6.12 -5.18
N CYS A 66 0.17 5.35 -4.59
CA CYS A 66 0.44 3.97 -4.95
C CYS A 66 0.01 3.04 -3.80
N GLY A 67 -0.59 1.89 -4.10
CA GLY A 67 -0.97 0.92 -3.07
C GLY A 67 -1.67 -0.31 -3.62
N GLY A 68 -2.08 -1.19 -2.70
CA GLY A 68 -2.76 -2.47 -3.02
C GLY A 68 -1.85 -3.69 -3.00
N SER A 69 -0.53 -3.49 -3.02
CA SER A 69 0.50 -4.47 -2.66
C SER A 69 1.71 -3.71 -2.11
N LEU A 70 2.76 -4.44 -1.73
CA LEU A 70 4.02 -3.83 -1.29
C LEU A 70 4.59 -2.90 -2.36
N VAL A 71 5.10 -1.75 -1.90
CA VAL A 71 5.78 -0.75 -2.72
C VAL A 71 7.23 -0.71 -2.26
N SER A 72 8.16 -1.13 -3.12
CA SER A 72 9.58 -1.10 -2.79
C SER A 72 10.12 0.33 -2.71
N LYS A 73 11.21 0.50 -1.95
CA LYS A 73 11.92 1.77 -1.86
C LYS A 73 12.38 2.27 -3.23
N GLU A 74 12.93 1.36 -4.01
CA GLU A 74 13.44 1.66 -5.35
C GLU A 74 12.34 2.20 -6.26
N LEU A 75 11.17 1.57 -6.29
CA LEU A 75 10.05 2.05 -7.11
C LEU A 75 9.61 3.45 -6.68
N SER A 76 9.53 3.69 -5.36
CA SER A 76 9.21 5.02 -4.82
C SER A 76 10.24 6.07 -5.26
N ASP A 77 11.53 5.76 -5.11
CA ASP A 77 12.63 6.65 -5.45
C ASP A 77 12.68 6.95 -6.96
N LYS A 78 12.34 5.98 -7.81
CA LYS A 78 12.24 6.19 -9.27
C LYS A 78 11.05 7.05 -9.68
N ILE A 79 9.93 7.03 -8.96
CA ILE A 79 8.72 7.80 -9.32
C ILE A 79 8.76 9.24 -8.81
N ARG A 80 9.26 9.44 -7.59
CA ARG A 80 9.28 10.75 -6.90
C ARG A 80 9.78 11.91 -7.80
N PRO A 81 10.85 11.78 -8.61
CA PRO A 81 11.33 12.86 -9.47
C PRO A 81 10.36 13.36 -10.54
N TYR A 82 9.39 12.53 -10.96
CA TYR A 82 8.42 12.87 -11.99
C TYR A 82 7.18 13.60 -11.44
N VAL A 83 6.93 13.49 -10.13
CA VAL A 83 5.80 14.16 -9.44
C VAL A 83 6.30 15.47 -8.81
N SER A 84 6.87 16.34 -9.65
CA SER A 84 7.63 17.53 -9.23
C SER A 84 6.80 18.60 -8.53
N ASN A 85 5.52 18.74 -8.87
CA ASN A 85 4.60 19.75 -8.31
C ASN A 85 3.59 19.16 -7.29
N GLY A 86 3.89 17.97 -6.76
CA GLY A 86 3.00 17.23 -5.89
C GLY A 86 3.75 16.27 -4.97
N MET A 87 3.01 15.29 -4.44
CA MET A 87 3.54 14.29 -3.52
C MET A 87 3.25 12.88 -4.03
N PHE A 88 4.29 12.04 -4.06
CA PHE A 88 4.13 10.60 -4.14
C PHE A 88 3.91 10.02 -2.72
N THR A 89 2.82 9.30 -2.54
CA THR A 89 2.41 8.66 -1.28
C THR A 89 2.13 7.19 -1.49
N VAL A 90 2.51 6.37 -0.51
CA VAL A 90 2.05 4.99 -0.41
C VAL A 90 0.83 4.93 0.50
N GLY A 91 -0.18 4.16 0.11
CA GLY A 91 -1.38 3.91 0.90
C GLY A 91 -1.53 2.43 1.22
N TYR A 92 -1.95 2.14 2.45
CA TYR A 92 -2.26 0.79 2.92
C TYR A 92 -3.73 0.67 3.32
N GLY A 93 -4.31 -0.48 3.02
CA GLY A 93 -5.71 -0.76 3.24
C GLY A 93 -6.09 -2.15 2.77
N MET A 94 -7.29 -2.56 3.13
CA MET A 94 -7.88 -3.83 2.74
C MET A 94 -9.39 -3.64 2.51
N THR A 95 -10.05 -4.64 1.91
CA THR A 95 -11.48 -4.54 1.59
C THR A 95 -12.33 -4.40 2.86
N GLU A 96 -11.93 -5.07 3.94
CA GLU A 96 -12.63 -5.18 5.21
C GLU A 96 -12.52 -3.90 6.05
N ALA A 97 -11.40 -3.18 5.96
CA ALA A 97 -11.14 -1.97 6.76
C ALA A 97 -11.18 -0.66 5.94
N GLY A 98 -11.16 -0.74 4.60
CA GLY A 98 -10.98 0.41 3.73
C GLY A 98 -9.54 0.94 3.75
N GLY A 99 -9.37 2.26 3.68
CA GLY A 99 -8.05 2.90 3.79
C GLY A 99 -7.60 2.96 5.25
N ILE A 100 -6.51 2.28 5.59
CA ILE A 100 -5.99 2.17 6.95
C ILE A 100 -4.99 3.29 7.23
N SER A 101 -4.03 3.50 6.33
CA SER A 101 -2.99 4.50 6.47
C SER A 101 -2.58 5.07 5.11
N ALA A 102 -2.03 6.27 5.14
CA ALA A 102 -1.39 6.87 3.99
C ALA A 102 -0.33 7.88 4.43
N GLN A 103 0.63 8.15 3.56
CA GLN A 103 1.61 9.19 3.80
C GLN A 103 1.03 10.57 3.49
N PHE A 104 0.74 11.36 4.53
CA PHE A 104 0.18 12.70 4.39
C PHE A 104 1.24 13.81 4.30
N LEU A 105 2.47 13.51 4.71
CA LEU A 105 3.60 14.42 4.70
C LEU A 105 4.80 13.81 3.96
N PRO A 106 5.62 14.63 3.27
CA PRO A 106 6.86 14.16 2.70
C PRO A 106 7.74 13.51 3.77
N SER A 107 8.17 12.28 3.52
CA SER A 107 9.14 11.55 4.34
C SER A 107 10.06 10.78 3.40
N SER A 108 11.34 10.73 3.76
CA SER A 108 12.35 9.91 3.09
C SER A 108 12.20 8.42 3.43
N LYS A 109 11.43 8.09 4.47
CA LYS A 109 11.15 6.71 4.88
C LYS A 109 10.07 6.09 3.98
N VAL A 110 10.29 4.84 3.59
CA VAL A 110 9.33 4.05 2.80
C VAL A 110 8.37 3.37 3.77
N SER A 111 7.47 4.19 4.29
CA SER A 111 6.38 3.77 5.17
C SER A 111 5.07 3.81 4.41
N VAL A 112 4.04 3.16 4.95
CA VAL A 112 2.65 3.37 4.51
C VAL A 112 1.99 4.54 5.24
N GLY A 113 2.80 5.38 5.88
CA GLY A 113 2.44 6.65 6.49
C GLY A 113 1.72 6.52 7.84
N ASN A 114 0.91 7.52 8.16
CA ASN A 114 0.17 7.57 9.41
C ASN A 114 -1.23 6.98 9.24
N LEU A 115 -1.82 6.55 10.35
CA LEU A 115 -3.20 6.08 10.37
C LEU A 115 -4.16 7.14 9.84
N ALA A 116 -5.12 6.69 9.03
CA ALA A 116 -6.21 7.52 8.58
C ALA A 116 -7.06 8.02 9.77
N ALA A 117 -7.65 9.20 9.63
CA ALA A 117 -8.49 9.76 10.69
C ALA A 117 -9.64 8.82 11.07
N GLY A 118 -9.76 8.51 12.37
CA GLY A 118 -10.75 7.57 12.88
C GLY A 118 -10.39 6.09 12.67
N CYS A 119 -9.14 5.79 12.31
CA CYS A 119 -8.55 4.47 12.37
C CYS A 119 -7.70 4.33 13.65
N LEU A 120 -7.93 3.26 14.40
CA LEU A 120 -7.06 2.83 15.50
C LEU A 120 -6.29 1.60 15.01
N ALA A 121 -5.04 1.45 15.44
CA ALA A 121 -4.27 0.25 15.19
C ALA A 121 -3.50 -0.18 16.44
N LYS A 122 -3.25 -1.48 16.54
CA LYS A 122 -2.32 -2.09 17.49
C LYS A 122 -1.48 -3.13 16.74
N ILE A 123 -0.26 -3.37 17.21
CA ILE A 123 0.58 -4.46 16.74
C ILE A 123 0.55 -5.55 17.82
N ILE A 124 0.36 -6.82 17.43
CA ILE A 124 0.30 -7.94 18.37
C ILE A 124 1.29 -9.05 18.01
N ASP A 125 1.78 -9.77 19.02
CA ASP A 125 2.54 -11.01 18.82
C ASP A 125 1.63 -12.21 18.53
N GLU A 126 2.23 -13.40 18.44
CA GLU A 126 1.51 -14.67 18.19
C GLU A 126 0.55 -15.06 19.32
N ASP A 127 0.81 -14.60 20.55
CA ASP A 127 -0.03 -14.84 21.73
C ASP A 127 -1.14 -13.78 21.88
N GLY A 128 -1.17 -12.77 21.02
CA GLY A 128 -2.15 -11.68 21.01
C GLY A 128 -1.82 -10.54 21.98
N LYS A 129 -0.61 -10.50 22.53
CA LYS A 129 -0.15 -9.41 23.39
C LYS A 129 0.25 -8.21 22.52
N GLN A 130 -0.10 -7.01 22.97
CA GLN A 130 0.30 -5.78 22.30
C GLN A 130 1.82 -5.56 22.39
N LEU A 131 2.40 -5.21 21.26
CA LEU A 131 3.81 -4.87 21.10
C LEU A 131 4.01 -3.34 21.11
N GLY A 132 5.22 -2.91 21.45
CA GLY A 132 5.66 -1.52 21.46
C GLY A 132 6.12 -1.02 20.09
N LEU A 133 6.70 0.19 20.10
CA LEU A 133 7.29 0.79 18.90
C LEU A 133 8.53 0.00 18.45
N GLY A 134 8.73 -0.11 17.14
CA GLY A 134 9.82 -0.87 16.51
C GLY A 134 9.65 -2.39 16.54
N GLU A 135 8.67 -2.92 17.26
CA GLU A 135 8.42 -4.36 17.36
C GLU A 135 7.46 -4.82 16.26
N SER A 136 7.93 -5.75 15.43
CA SER A 136 7.14 -6.28 14.31
C SER A 136 6.19 -7.38 14.78
N GLY A 137 4.91 -7.26 14.40
CA GLY A 137 3.87 -8.23 14.71
C GLY A 137 2.68 -8.08 13.77
N GLU A 138 1.58 -8.77 14.07
CA GLU A 138 0.36 -8.66 13.28
C GLU A 138 -0.31 -7.30 13.50
N ILE A 139 -0.65 -6.63 12.40
CA ILE A 139 -1.39 -5.37 12.43
C ILE A 139 -2.87 -5.70 12.69
N CYS A 140 -3.44 -5.13 13.73
CA CYS A 140 -4.89 -5.17 13.96
C CYS A 140 -5.45 -3.75 13.94
N VAL A 141 -6.56 -3.55 13.25
CA VAL A 141 -7.15 -2.22 13.05
C VAL A 141 -8.60 -2.15 13.49
N LYS A 142 -9.03 -0.97 13.90
CA LYS A 142 -10.44 -0.66 14.17
C LYS A 142 -10.76 0.66 13.51
N THR A 143 -11.64 0.64 12.52
CA THR A 143 -11.99 1.82 11.73
C THR A 143 -13.38 2.33 12.10
N ARG A 144 -13.65 3.60 11.77
CA ARG A 144 -14.97 4.22 11.98
C ARG A 144 -16.08 3.50 11.21
N THR A 145 -15.76 2.92 10.06
CA THR A 145 -16.69 2.14 9.24
C THR A 145 -16.66 0.68 9.68
N GLN A 146 -17.77 0.18 10.22
CA GLN A 146 -17.82 -1.19 10.73
C GLN A 146 -17.87 -2.21 9.58
N PHE A 147 -16.95 -3.18 9.60
CA PHE A 147 -17.04 -4.39 8.80
C PHE A 147 -18.17 -5.28 9.35
N LEU A 148 -19.18 -5.56 8.53
CA LEU A 148 -20.34 -6.37 8.93
C LEU A 148 -20.09 -7.88 8.84
N GLY A 149 -18.93 -8.29 8.33
CA GLY A 149 -18.58 -9.67 8.06
C GLY A 149 -18.75 -10.07 6.60
N TYR A 150 -18.24 -11.25 6.28
CA TYR A 150 -18.38 -11.85 4.96
C TYR A 150 -19.78 -12.45 4.79
N TYR A 151 -20.35 -12.23 3.60
CA TYR A 151 -21.65 -12.77 3.22
C TYR A 151 -21.67 -14.30 3.33
N ASN A 152 -22.63 -14.85 4.07
CA ASN A 152 -22.80 -16.28 4.32
C ASN A 152 -21.54 -17.03 4.82
N ASN A 153 -20.59 -16.32 5.46
CA ASN A 153 -19.37 -16.95 5.98
C ASN A 153 -19.05 -16.48 7.40
N PRO A 154 -19.83 -16.91 8.41
CA PRO A 154 -19.63 -16.50 9.80
C PRO A 154 -18.30 -16.99 10.38
N LYS A 155 -17.72 -18.07 9.84
CA LYS A 155 -16.42 -18.59 10.29
C LYS A 155 -15.31 -17.61 9.93
N ALA A 156 -15.18 -17.26 8.64
CA ALA A 156 -14.17 -16.28 8.20
C ALA A 156 -14.38 -14.91 8.86
N THR A 157 -15.63 -14.51 9.10
CA THR A 157 -15.93 -13.27 9.83
C THR A 157 -15.34 -13.29 11.23
N LYS A 158 -15.50 -14.38 11.99
CA LYS A 158 -14.95 -14.50 13.35
C LYS A 158 -13.42 -14.63 13.38
N GLU A 159 -12.82 -15.15 12.30
CA GLU A 159 -11.36 -15.21 12.15
C GLU A 159 -10.77 -13.82 11.83
N THR A 160 -11.53 -12.96 11.15
CA THR A 160 -11.08 -11.63 10.72
C THR A 160 -11.46 -10.53 11.69
N LEU A 161 -12.63 -10.63 12.34
CA LEU A 161 -13.16 -9.63 13.27
C LEU A 161 -13.28 -10.26 14.66
N ASP A 162 -12.49 -9.77 15.61
CA ASP A 162 -12.51 -10.25 16.98
C ASP A 162 -13.75 -9.73 17.76
N LYS A 163 -13.95 -10.27 18.96
CA LYS A 163 -15.06 -9.91 19.86
C LYS A 163 -15.04 -8.43 20.30
N ASP A 164 -13.89 -7.78 20.26
CA ASP A 164 -13.68 -6.40 20.68
C ASP A 164 -13.76 -5.42 19.48
N GLY A 165 -14.01 -5.95 18.29
CA GLY A 165 -14.19 -5.22 17.04
C GLY A 165 -12.89 -4.84 16.34
N TRP A 166 -11.78 -5.53 16.63
CA TRP A 166 -10.54 -5.40 15.86
C TRP A 166 -10.56 -6.32 14.64
N ILE A 167 -10.16 -5.75 13.51
CA ILE A 167 -9.91 -6.46 12.27
C ILE A 167 -8.47 -6.94 12.28
N HIS A 168 -8.28 -8.25 12.26
CA HIS A 168 -7.01 -8.94 12.06
C HIS A 168 -6.65 -8.88 10.57
N THR A 169 -5.62 -8.09 10.22
CA THR A 169 -5.29 -7.87 8.80
C THR A 169 -4.56 -9.08 8.20
N GLY A 170 -3.89 -9.87 9.05
CA GLY A 170 -2.97 -10.92 8.60
C GLY A 170 -1.67 -10.39 7.96
N ASP A 171 -1.48 -9.07 7.96
CA ASP A 171 -0.24 -8.42 7.53
C ASP A 171 0.65 -8.15 8.75
N LEU A 172 1.96 -8.26 8.55
CA LEU A 172 2.96 -7.95 9.56
C LEU A 172 3.49 -6.52 9.37
N GLY A 173 3.76 -5.86 10.49
CA GLY A 173 4.34 -4.53 10.48
C GLY A 173 4.64 -4.00 11.88
N TYR A 174 5.11 -2.76 11.91
CA TYR A 174 5.46 -2.04 13.14
C TYR A 174 5.25 -0.54 12.97
N PHE A 175 5.13 0.17 14.09
CA PHE A 175 5.22 1.63 14.13
C PHE A 175 6.62 2.05 14.53
N ASP A 176 7.18 3.06 13.88
CA ASP A 176 8.42 3.69 14.35
C ASP A 176 8.15 4.78 15.40
N ASP A 177 9.23 5.39 15.91
CA ASP A 177 9.15 6.47 16.91
C ASP A 177 8.46 7.74 16.40
N ASP A 178 8.34 7.90 15.08
CA ASP A 178 7.62 9.02 14.45
C ASP A 178 6.13 8.68 14.21
N GLY A 179 5.67 7.50 14.63
CA GLY A 179 4.30 7.02 14.45
C GLY A 179 3.95 6.69 13.00
N LEU A 180 4.95 6.38 12.17
CA LEU A 180 4.77 5.89 10.81
C LEU A 180 4.64 4.36 10.82
N LEU A 181 3.65 3.85 10.08
CA LEU A 181 3.42 2.42 9.94
C LEU A 181 4.29 1.86 8.80
N PHE A 182 4.99 0.77 9.08
CA PHE A 182 5.75 -0.02 8.12
C PHE A 182 5.10 -1.39 7.94
N ILE A 183 5.10 -1.89 6.70
CA ILE A 183 4.61 -3.23 6.38
C ILE A 183 5.83 -4.10 6.10
N SER A 184 5.97 -5.17 6.88
CA SER A 184 7.07 -6.12 6.76
C SER A 184 6.74 -7.27 5.81
N GLY A 185 5.46 -7.62 5.66
CA GLY A 185 4.97 -8.66 4.76
C GLY A 185 3.65 -9.26 5.22
N ARG A 186 3.36 -10.52 4.86
CA ARG A 186 2.15 -11.24 5.27
C ARG A 186 2.44 -12.41 6.20
N LYS A 187 1.61 -12.56 7.24
CA LYS A 187 1.71 -13.67 8.21
C LYS A 187 1.65 -15.04 7.55
N LYS A 188 0.83 -15.19 6.50
CA LYS A 188 0.68 -16.45 5.76
C LYS A 188 1.80 -16.73 4.75
N GLU A 189 2.60 -15.72 4.41
CA GLU A 189 3.67 -15.82 3.42
C GLU A 189 5.05 -16.00 4.08
N ILE A 190 5.14 -15.92 5.41
CA ILE A 190 6.38 -16.19 6.15
C ILE A 190 6.88 -17.59 5.83
N LEU A 191 8.10 -17.66 5.29
CA LEU A 191 8.82 -18.90 5.07
C LEU A 191 9.48 -19.32 6.38
N LYS A 192 9.09 -20.48 6.88
CA LYS A 192 9.73 -21.11 8.04
C LYS A 192 10.91 -21.95 7.56
N TYR A 193 12.12 -21.42 7.72
CA TYR A 193 13.34 -22.12 7.37
C TYR A 193 14.19 -22.34 8.63
N ASN A 194 14.34 -23.60 9.03
CA ASN A 194 14.85 -23.96 10.36
C ASN A 194 14.06 -23.23 11.46
N ASN A 195 14.74 -22.53 12.38
CA ASN A 195 14.13 -21.73 13.44
C ASN A 195 14.00 -20.24 13.06
N PHE A 196 14.10 -19.91 11.78
CA PHE A 196 13.99 -18.53 11.29
C PHE A 196 12.66 -18.31 10.58
N HIS A 197 12.06 -17.16 10.85
CA HIS A 197 10.91 -16.63 10.13
C HIS A 197 11.44 -15.66 9.09
N VAL A 198 11.35 -16.05 7.81
CA VAL A 198 11.88 -15.28 6.69
C VAL A 198 10.70 -14.71 5.91
N THR A 199 10.69 -13.40 5.71
CA THR A 199 9.62 -12.75 4.96
C THR A 199 10.00 -12.63 3.48
N PRO A 200 9.23 -13.21 2.54
CA PRO A 200 9.58 -13.19 1.12
C PRO A 200 9.87 -11.80 0.58
N SER A 201 9.10 -10.80 1.01
CA SER A 201 9.24 -9.42 0.55
C SER A 201 10.58 -8.77 0.90
N GLU A 202 11.23 -9.16 1.99
CA GLU A 202 12.57 -8.67 2.32
C GLU A 202 13.59 -9.19 1.30
N ILE A 203 13.44 -10.43 0.84
CA ILE A 203 14.30 -11.02 -0.20
C ILE A 203 13.97 -10.42 -1.56
N GLU A 204 12.68 -10.24 -1.88
CA GLU A 204 12.24 -9.61 -3.12
C GLU A 204 12.81 -8.20 -3.26
N GLU A 205 12.76 -7.38 -2.20
CA GLU A 205 13.33 -6.03 -2.22
C GLU A 205 14.85 -6.05 -2.49
N ILE A 206 15.59 -7.00 -1.90
CA ILE A 206 17.03 -7.17 -2.17
C ILE A 206 17.27 -7.59 -3.62
N LEU A 207 16.49 -8.53 -4.16
CA LEU A 207 16.62 -8.99 -5.54
C LEU A 207 16.30 -7.87 -6.53
N GLU A 208 15.23 -7.12 -6.30
CA GLU A 208 14.82 -6.01 -7.17
C GLU A 208 15.85 -4.88 -7.23
N SER A 209 16.66 -4.70 -6.19
CA SER A 209 17.76 -3.74 -6.19
C SER A 209 18.86 -4.03 -7.24
N HIS A 210 18.89 -5.24 -7.81
CA HIS A 210 19.85 -5.61 -8.82
C HIS A 210 19.42 -5.12 -10.22
N PRO A 211 20.26 -4.37 -10.97
CA PRO A 211 19.85 -3.71 -12.22
C PRO A 211 19.40 -4.64 -13.35
N GLY A 212 19.77 -5.93 -13.27
CA GLY A 212 19.32 -6.97 -14.21
C GLY A 212 17.95 -7.58 -13.90
N ILE A 213 17.31 -7.22 -12.79
CA ILE A 213 16.04 -7.80 -12.33
C ILE A 213 14.94 -6.73 -12.46
N SER A 214 13.91 -7.01 -13.26
CA SER A 214 12.78 -6.09 -13.42
C SER A 214 11.72 -6.27 -12.33
N GLN A 215 11.56 -7.49 -11.81
CA GLN A 215 10.60 -7.85 -10.77
C GLN A 215 11.02 -9.20 -10.18
N ALA A 216 10.85 -9.38 -8.87
CA ALA A 216 11.10 -10.66 -8.20
C ALA A 216 9.83 -11.20 -7.53
N ALA A 217 9.80 -12.53 -7.35
CA ALA A 217 8.81 -13.21 -6.53
C ALA A 217 9.49 -14.38 -5.81
N VAL A 218 9.35 -14.45 -4.50
CA VAL A 218 10.00 -15.46 -3.65
C VAL A 218 8.95 -16.40 -3.07
N VAL A 219 9.15 -17.70 -3.26
CA VAL A 219 8.25 -18.75 -2.76
C VAL A 219 9.05 -19.86 -2.09
N GLY A 220 8.44 -20.51 -1.09
CA GLY A 220 9.00 -21.71 -0.48
C GLY A 220 8.89 -22.91 -1.41
N ILE A 221 9.98 -23.67 -1.54
CA ILE A 221 9.98 -24.96 -2.24
C ILE A 221 9.59 -26.05 -1.22
N PRO A 222 8.66 -26.97 -1.56
CA PRO A 222 8.24 -28.07 -0.69
C PRO A 222 9.39 -28.99 -0.25
#